data_AF-A0A2N1HTU5-F1
#
_entry.id   AF-A0A2N1HTU5-F1
#
_cell.length_a   1.000
_cell.length_b   1.000
_cell.length_c   1.000
_cell.angle_alpha   90.00
_cell.angle_beta   90.00
_cell.angle_gamma   90.00
#
_symmetry.space_group_name_H-M   'P 1'
#
loop_
_entity.id
_entity.type
_entity.pdbx_description
1 polymer ?
#
loop_
_entity_poly.entity_id
_entity_poly.type
_entity_poly.pdbx_seq_one_letter_code
_entity_poly.pdbx_strand_id
1 'polypeptide(L)'
;MKSAKISDGRGNREKNARAFFHILNGCIVTSITMVLSHVIIIPLFGIDTNVPIREYDQSLVLYCFFVILSTVVGMYMLSIKILNWVFQKLKI
;
A
#
# COMPACT_ATOMS: atom_id res chain seq x y z
N MET A 1 26.40 -27.15 31.59
CA MET A 1 24.93 -26.99 31.47
C MET A 1 24.57 -25.51 31.42
N LYS A 2 23.56 -25.17 30.60
CA LYS A 2 22.78 -23.91 30.54
C LYS A 2 23.41 -22.70 29.83
N SER A 3 22.90 -22.40 28.64
CA SER A 3 21.85 -21.37 28.48
C SER A 3 21.39 -21.35 27.01
N ALA A 4 20.27 -22.03 26.74
CA ALA A 4 19.64 -21.95 25.43
C ALA A 4 19.03 -20.55 25.27
N LYS A 5 19.68 -19.70 24.46
CA LYS A 5 19.18 -18.92 23.30
C LYS A 5 17.67 -18.62 23.13
N ILE A 6 16.87 -18.54 24.20
CA ILE A 6 15.42 -18.26 24.15
C ILE A 6 15.13 -16.82 23.67
N SER A 7 16.11 -15.91 23.77
CA SER A 7 16.01 -14.52 23.29
C SER A 7 15.91 -14.39 21.77
N ASP A 8 16.63 -15.21 21.00
CA ASP A 8 16.70 -15.06 19.53
C ASP A 8 15.38 -15.50 18.84
N GLY A 9 14.71 -16.52 19.38
CA GLY A 9 13.47 -17.05 18.80
C GLY A 9 12.29 -16.08 18.88
N ARG A 10 12.21 -15.29 19.97
CA ARG A 10 11.13 -14.30 20.17
C ARG A 10 11.29 -13.11 19.24
N GLY A 11 12.51 -12.58 19.11
CA GLY A 11 12.82 -11.49 18.19
C GLY A 11 12.62 -11.86 16.72
N ASN A 12 12.95 -13.11 16.32
CA ASN A 12 12.70 -13.56 14.94
C ASN A 12 11.20 -13.72 14.64
N ARG A 13 10.41 -14.19 15.62
CA ARG A 13 8.95 -14.32 15.47
C ARG A 13 8.26 -12.96 15.33
N GLU A 14 8.67 -11.97 16.13
CA GLU A 14 8.16 -10.60 16.05
C GLU A 14 8.52 -9.93 14.71
N LYS A 15 9.77 -10.09 14.25
CA LYS A 15 10.19 -9.61 12.91
C LYS A 15 9.38 -10.24 11.78
N ASN A 16 9.16 -11.55 11.83
CA ASN A 16 8.36 -12.25 10.82
C ASN A 16 6.90 -11.82 10.85
N ALA A 17 6.32 -11.60 12.05
CA ALA A 17 4.96 -11.08 12.19
C ALA A 17 4.83 -9.66 11.61
N ARG A 18 5.78 -8.76 11.91
CA ARG A 18 5.80 -7.40 11.33
C ARG A 18 5.90 -7.45 9.81
N ALA A 19 6.80 -8.28 9.27
CA ALA A 19 6.94 -8.45 7.83
C ALA A 19 5.63 -8.94 7.18
N PHE A 20 4.98 -9.95 7.77
CA PHE A 20 3.69 -10.45 7.31
C PHE A 20 2.62 -9.34 7.28
N PHE A 21 2.50 -8.56 8.36
CA PHE A 21 1.56 -7.45 8.43
C PHE A 21 1.87 -6.35 7.42
N HIS A 22 3.14 -6.04 7.14
CA HIS A 22 3.50 -5.09 6.08
C HIS A 22 3.12 -5.59 4.69
N ILE A 23 3.30 -6.88 4.40
CA ILE A 23 2.87 -7.49 3.14
C ILE A 23 1.35 -7.41 3.00
N LEU A 24 0.61 -7.86 4.03
CA LEU A 24 -0.85 -7.80 4.05
C LEU A 24 -1.35 -6.37 3.87
N ASN A 25 -0.72 -5.42 4.54
CA ASN A 25 -1.02 -4.00 4.45
C ASN A 25 -0.77 -3.45 3.04
N GLY A 26 0.34 -3.83 2.40
CA GLY A 26 0.63 -3.49 1.00
C GLY A 26 -0.45 -4.01 0.06
N CYS A 27 -0.90 -5.26 0.24
CA CYS A 27 -1.99 -5.85 -0.54
C CYS A 27 -3.30 -5.06 -0.35
N ILE A 28 -3.67 -4.74 0.89
CA ILE A 28 -4.91 -4.00 1.19
C ILE A 28 -4.87 -2.59 0.57
N VAL A 29 -3.78 -1.84 0.78
CA VAL A 29 -3.63 -0.48 0.24
C VAL A 29 -3.68 -0.51 -1.28
N THR A 30 -3.01 -1.47 -1.93
CA THR A 30 -3.02 -1.61 -3.38
C THR A 30 -4.43 -1.89 -3.90
N SER A 31 -5.15 -2.85 -3.30
CA SER A 31 -6.52 -3.18 -3.69
C SER A 31 -7.47 -1.99 -3.56
N ILE A 32 -7.43 -1.28 -2.42
CA ILE A 32 -8.27 -0.10 -2.20
C ILE A 32 -7.91 0.98 -3.23
N THR A 33 -6.63 1.22 -3.48
CA THR A 33 -6.21 2.27 -4.40
C THR A 33 -6.57 1.93 -5.85
N MET A 34 -6.53 0.66 -6.25
CA MET A 34 -7.02 0.23 -7.56
C MET A 34 -8.52 0.52 -7.73
N VAL A 35 -9.34 0.15 -6.74
CA VAL A 35 -10.78 0.44 -6.76
C VAL A 35 -11.03 1.94 -6.80
N LEU A 36 -10.33 2.71 -5.96
CA LEU A 36 -10.44 4.17 -5.93
C LEU A 36 -10.05 4.80 -7.27
N SER A 37 -9.00 4.28 -7.91
CA SER A 37 -8.55 4.75 -9.21
C SER A 37 -9.61 4.50 -10.28
N HIS A 38 -10.20 3.30 -10.30
CA HIS A 38 -11.18 2.92 -11.30
C HIS A 38 -12.56 3.60 -11.10
N VAL A 39 -12.97 3.81 -9.86
CA VAL A 39 -14.31 4.33 -9.53
C VAL A 39 -14.31 5.86 -9.46
N ILE A 40 -13.19 6.49 -9.09
CA ILE A 40 -13.12 7.93 -8.83
C ILE A 40 -12.13 8.61 -9.75
N ILE A 41 -10.85 8.24 -9.71
CA ILE A 41 -9.79 9.03 -10.36
C ILE A 41 -9.94 9.01 -11.88
N ILE A 42 -10.05 7.83 -12.49
CA ILE A 42 -10.16 7.66 -13.95
C ILE A 42 -11.42 8.36 -14.50
N PRO A 43 -12.63 8.18 -13.90
CA PRO A 43 -13.82 8.93 -14.29
C PRO A 43 -13.72 10.44 -14.09
N LEU A 44 -13.00 10.91 -13.06
CA LEU A 44 -12.79 12.36 -12.82
C LEU A 44 -12.06 13.03 -14.00
N PHE A 45 -11.19 12.29 -14.68
CA PHE A 45 -10.50 12.75 -15.89
C PHE A 45 -11.28 12.51 -17.18
N GLY A 46 -12.51 12.00 -17.10
CA GLY A 46 -13.34 11.69 -18.28
C GLY A 46 -12.82 10.52 -19.12
N ILE A 47 -11.95 9.68 -18.55
CA ILE A 47 -11.39 8.51 -19.24
C ILE A 47 -12.39 7.35 -19.11
N ASP A 48 -12.92 6.89 -20.23
CA ASP A 48 -13.64 5.64 -20.36
C ASP A 48 -12.65 4.48 -20.53
N THR A 49 -12.73 3.50 -19.62
CA THR A 49 -11.88 2.31 -19.62
C THR A 49 -12.18 1.32 -20.75
N ASN A 50 -13.29 1.48 -21.46
CA ASN A 50 -13.64 0.68 -22.64
C ASN A 50 -13.02 1.22 -23.93
N VAL A 51 -12.53 2.46 -23.91
CA VAL A 51 -11.90 3.11 -25.05
C VAL A 51 -10.38 2.91 -24.98
N PRO A 52 -9.70 2.55 -26.08
CA PRO A 52 -8.26 2.40 -26.10
C PRO A 52 -7.54 3.66 -25.61
N ILE A 53 -6.58 3.52 -24.68
CA ILE A 53 -5.80 4.63 -24.11
C ILE A 53 -5.18 5.57 -25.16
N ARG A 54 -4.82 5.03 -26.34
CA ARG A 54 -4.23 5.79 -27.46
C ARG A 54 -5.17 6.85 -28.05
N GLU A 55 -6.47 6.79 -27.77
CA GLU A 55 -7.46 7.75 -28.25
C GLU A 55 -7.54 9.00 -27.37
N TYR A 56 -6.90 8.98 -26.20
CA TYR A 56 -6.81 10.11 -25.29
C TYR A 56 -5.55 10.93 -25.51
N ASP A 57 -5.61 12.22 -25.16
CA ASP A 57 -4.44 13.08 -25.09
C ASP A 57 -3.41 12.48 -24.11
N GLN A 58 -2.18 12.29 -24.59
CA GLN A 58 -1.10 11.70 -23.81
C GLN A 58 -0.77 12.52 -22.55
N SER A 59 -0.93 13.84 -22.61
CA SER A 59 -0.71 14.72 -21.46
C SER A 59 -1.76 14.48 -20.36
N LEU A 60 -3.01 14.25 -20.75
CA LEU A 60 -4.11 13.92 -19.85
C LEU A 60 -3.90 12.55 -19.19
N VAL A 61 -3.50 11.54 -19.98
CA VAL A 61 -3.20 10.20 -19.47
C VAL A 61 -2.03 10.25 -18.48
N LEU A 62 -0.98 11.01 -18.79
CA LEU A 62 0.18 11.18 -17.92
C LEU A 62 -0.21 11.88 -16.61
N TYR A 63 -1.04 12.93 -16.67
CA TYR A 63 -1.52 13.62 -15.48
C TYR A 63 -2.39 12.71 -14.60
N CYS A 64 -3.31 11.95 -15.20
CA CYS A 64 -4.11 10.94 -14.49
C CYS A 64 -3.21 9.90 -13.80
N PHE A 65 -2.18 9.41 -14.50
CA PHE A 65 -1.18 8.50 -13.93
C PHE A 65 -0.43 9.10 -12.73
N PHE A 66 -0.01 10.36 -12.81
CA PHE A 66 0.63 11.05 -11.69
C PHE A 66 -0.29 11.19 -10.47
N VAL A 67 -1.57 11.47 -10.69
CA VAL A 67 -2.56 11.53 -9.59
C VAL A 67 -2.74 10.17 -8.94
N ILE A 68 -2.87 9.09 -9.73
CA ILE A 68 -2.95 7.72 -9.20
C ILE A 68 -1.68 7.39 -8.39
N LEU A 69 -0.50 7.65 -8.95
CA LEU A 69 0.77 7.36 -8.29
C LEU A 69 0.93 8.13 -6.97
N SER A 70 0.63 9.43 -6.97
CA SER A 70 0.68 10.25 -5.75
C SER A 70 -0.30 9.77 -4.69
N THR A 71 -1.48 9.31 -5.09
CA THR A 71 -2.49 8.73 -4.19
C THR A 71 -2.00 7.42 -3.58
N VAL A 72 -1.43 6.51 -4.38
CA VAL A 72 -0.83 5.26 -3.89
C VAL A 72 0.25 5.54 -2.86
N VAL A 73 1.18 6.45 -3.17
CA VAL A 73 2.28 6.81 -2.26
C VAL A 73 1.74 7.42 -0.97
N GLY A 74 0.78 8.34 -1.07
CA GLY A 74 0.15 8.99 0.09
C GLY A 74 -0.55 7.99 1.00
N MET A 75 -1.38 7.12 0.43
CA MET A 75 -2.09 6.07 1.17
C MET A 75 -1.13 5.08 1.82
N TYR A 76 -0.09 4.65 1.11
CA TYR A 76 0.90 3.73 1.64
C TYR A 76 1.69 4.33 2.80
N MET A 77 2.12 5.59 2.69
CA MET A 77 2.84 6.29 3.76
C MET A 77 1.98 6.47 5.01
N LEU A 78 0.71 6.87 4.85
CA LEU A 78 -0.24 6.96 5.96
C LEU A 78 -0.46 5.59 6.62
N SER A 79 -0.64 4.57 5.80
CA SER A 79 -0.88 3.21 6.23
C SER A 79 0.30 2.62 7.02
N ILE A 80 1.55 2.83 6.57
CA ILE A 80 2.75 2.46 7.35
C ILE A 80 2.78 3.17 8.70
N LYS A 81 2.46 4.47 8.74
CA LYS A 81 2.43 5.22 10.02
C LYS A 81 1.43 4.62 10.99
N ILE A 82 0.22 4.28 10.52
CA ILE A 82 -0.81 3.63 11.34
C ILE A 82 -0.33 2.27 11.82
N LEU A 83 0.23 1.45 10.93
CA LEU A 83 0.69 0.11 11.29
C LEU A 83 1.84 0.14 12.31
N ASN A 84 2.80 1.05 12.14
CA ASN A 84 3.88 1.27 13.11
C ASN A 84 3.35 1.75 14.46
N TRP A 85 2.36 2.65 14.47
CA TRP A 85 1.70 3.08 15.71
C TRP A 85 0.99 1.91 16.41
N VAL A 86 0.34 1.03 15.65
CA VAL A 86 -0.29 -0.21 16.19
C VAL A 86 0.77 -1.13 16.80
N PHE A 87 1.89 -1.38 16.11
CA PHE A 87 2.97 -2.21 16.65
C PHE A 87 3.54 -1.63 17.96
N GLN A 88 3.75 -0.31 18.02
CA GLN A 88 4.20 0.35 19.25
C GLN A 88 3.20 0.16 20.40
N LYS A 89 1.89 0.28 20.13
CA LYS A 89 0.84 0.09 21.14
C LYS A 89 0.74 -1.36 21.61
N LEU A 90 0.92 -2.32 20.71
CA LEU A 90 0.85 -3.75 21.01
C LEU A 90 2.17 -4.33 21.54
N LYS A 91 3.26 -3.54 21.56
CA LYS A 91 4.62 -3.98 21.92
C LYS A 91 5.10 -5.19 21.10
N ILE A 92 4.70 -5.23 19.82
CA ILE A 92 5.13 -6.19 18.80
C ILE A 92 6.19 -5.51 17.96
#